data_AF-A0A7J8V110-F1
#
_entry.id   AF-A0A7J8V110-F1
#
_cell.length_a   1.000
_cell.length_b   1.000
_cell.length_c   1.000
_cell.angle_alpha   90.00
_cell.angle_beta   90.00
_cell.angle_gamma   90.00
#
_symmetry.space_group_name_H-M   'P 1'
#
loop_
_entity.id
_entity.type
_entity.pdbx_description
1 polymer ?
#
loop_
_entity_poly.entity_id
_entity_poly.type
_entity_poly.pdbx_seq_one_letter_code
_entity_poly.pdbx_strand_id
1 'polypeptide(L)'
;MATMTSLIGLINKIQRACTLLGDHGGQGMSLWEILPSVAVVGGQSSGKSSVLESVVGRDFLPRGSGIVTRRPLVLQLHKTESGTEYAEFLHAPKKRFTDFVAVRKEIADETDRITGKTKQISNIPIHLSIYSPNVVNLTLIDLPGLTKVAVEGQSETIVEDIENMVRTYVEKPNCIILAISPANQDIATSDAIKLARDVDPSGERTFGVLTKLDLMDKGTNAVDVLEGRAYRLQQPWVGIVNRSQADINKNVDMILARRKEREYFETSPDYGHLASRMGSEYLAKLLSEHLELVIRQRIPSIIALINKTIDELNAELDRIGRPIATDGGAQLYMILELCRAFDRVFKEHLDGGRPGGDRIFGVFDNQLPAALKKLPFDRYLSLKNVQKVVTEADGYQPHLIAPEQGYRRLIDGAISYFKGPAEASVDAGWQRKLQVELIIITVDIKKRIRPYPSENFQGGKRPKPLRHERAYALASSMKVHYVLKELVRKSIAETQELKRFPSLQTDIATAANESLEKFRDESRKTVLRLVEMESSYLTADFFRKLNAEPEKNLNPSDKKKNAEAAKNPNQSGHTGDRLNESYLRRIGSNVNAYIAMVCDTLRNTIPKAVVYCQVKEAKRSLLTNFYAQVGSRE
;
A
#
# COMPACT_ATOMS: atom_id res chain seq x y z
N MET A 1 -30.55 -26.83 -9.12
CA MET A 1 -31.25 -26.39 -7.90
C MET A 1 -30.53 -26.98 -6.71
N ALA A 2 -29.83 -26.16 -5.91
CA ALA A 2 -29.26 -26.65 -4.66
C ALA A 2 -30.42 -27.06 -3.73
N THR A 3 -30.40 -28.28 -3.20
CA THR A 3 -31.43 -28.77 -2.29
C THR A 3 -31.47 -27.90 -1.03
N MET A 4 -32.67 -27.58 -0.54
CA MET A 4 -32.93 -26.63 0.56
C MET A 4 -32.17 -26.96 1.86
N THR A 5 -31.89 -28.24 2.08
CA THR A 5 -31.02 -28.78 3.14
C THR A 5 -29.58 -28.23 3.13
N SER A 6 -29.11 -27.74 1.97
CA SER A 6 -27.74 -27.27 1.76
C SER A 6 -27.45 -25.88 2.33
N LEU A 7 -28.45 -25.01 2.49
CA LEU A 7 -28.23 -23.60 2.84
C LEU A 7 -27.85 -23.42 4.31
N ILE A 8 -28.59 -24.07 5.22
CA ILE A 8 -28.30 -24.03 6.65
C ILE A 8 -26.96 -24.72 6.95
N GLY A 9 -26.67 -25.83 6.25
CA GLY A 9 -25.37 -26.48 6.32
C GLY A 9 -24.21 -25.58 5.88
N LEU A 10 -24.41 -24.74 4.86
CA LEU A 10 -23.42 -23.76 4.42
C LEU A 10 -23.19 -22.68 5.49
N ILE A 11 -24.25 -22.08 6.04
CA ILE A 11 -24.14 -21.07 7.10
C ILE A 11 -23.43 -21.64 8.32
N ASN A 12 -23.74 -22.88 8.72
CA ASN A 12 -23.08 -23.53 9.85
C ASN A 12 -21.57 -23.75 9.61
N LYS A 13 -21.16 -24.07 8.37
CA LYS A 13 -19.74 -24.17 8.00
C LYS A 13 -19.04 -22.80 8.07
N ILE A 14 -19.69 -21.75 7.56
CA ILE A 14 -19.15 -20.38 7.60
C ILE A 14 -19.00 -19.93 9.05
N GLN A 15 -20.05 -20.10 9.86
CA GLN A 15 -20.02 -19.86 11.30
C GLN A 15 -18.82 -20.58 11.94
N ARG A 16 -18.71 -21.89 11.75
CA ARG A 16 -17.59 -22.67 12.33
C ARG A 16 -16.22 -22.13 11.92
N ALA A 17 -16.05 -21.72 10.67
CA ALA A 17 -14.80 -21.13 10.19
C ALA A 17 -14.50 -19.80 10.88
N CYS A 18 -15.48 -18.90 11.00
CA CYS A 18 -15.35 -17.64 11.74
C CYS A 18 -14.93 -17.89 13.20
N THR A 19 -15.59 -18.83 13.90
CA THR A 19 -15.26 -19.13 15.29
C THR A 19 -13.83 -19.67 15.45
N LEU A 20 -13.36 -20.51 14.53
CA LEU A 20 -11.98 -21.02 14.54
C LEU A 20 -10.94 -19.92 14.31
N LEU A 21 -11.32 -18.85 13.62
CA LEU A 21 -10.49 -17.65 13.40
C LEU A 21 -10.55 -16.67 14.59
N GLY A 22 -11.23 -17.01 15.68
CA GLY A 22 -11.39 -16.15 16.86
C GLY A 22 -12.50 -15.12 16.73
N ASP A 23 -13.30 -15.17 15.67
CA ASP A 23 -14.47 -14.32 15.48
C ASP A 23 -15.68 -14.96 16.17
N HIS A 24 -15.97 -14.49 17.39
CA HIS A 24 -17.07 -14.95 18.23
C HIS A 24 -18.31 -14.05 18.13
N GLY A 25 -18.27 -13.00 17.29
CA GLY A 25 -19.24 -11.90 17.27
C GLY A 25 -19.11 -10.96 18.48
N GLY A 26 -19.40 -9.67 18.29
CA GLY A 26 -19.37 -8.66 19.35
C GLY A 26 -18.20 -7.67 19.28
N GLN A 27 -17.34 -7.75 18.27
CA GLN A 27 -16.29 -6.74 18.01
C GLN A 27 -16.15 -6.47 16.49
N GLY A 28 -16.69 -5.34 16.03
CA GLY A 28 -16.58 -4.87 14.65
C GLY A 28 -17.48 -5.62 13.65
N MET A 29 -17.59 -5.12 12.41
CA MET A 29 -18.35 -5.80 11.35
C MET A 29 -17.65 -7.09 10.92
N SER A 30 -17.93 -8.18 11.63
CA SER A 30 -17.38 -9.50 11.31
C SER A 30 -18.37 -10.33 10.50
N LEU A 31 -17.85 -11.30 9.75
CA LEU A 31 -18.70 -12.19 8.95
C LEU A 31 -19.69 -12.93 9.84
N TRP A 32 -19.30 -13.28 11.08
CA TRP A 32 -20.18 -13.92 12.06
C TRP A 32 -21.43 -13.09 12.37
N GLU A 33 -21.33 -11.76 12.47
CA GLU A 33 -22.45 -10.88 12.84
C GLU A 33 -23.53 -10.77 11.77
N ILE A 34 -23.17 -10.98 10.51
CA ILE A 34 -24.10 -10.87 9.38
C ILE A 34 -24.85 -12.19 9.16
N LEU A 35 -24.35 -13.30 9.71
CA LEU A 35 -24.99 -14.61 9.56
C LEU A 35 -26.31 -14.67 10.34
N PRO A 36 -27.42 -15.06 9.69
CA PRO A 36 -28.69 -15.23 10.38
C PRO A 36 -28.61 -16.24 11.51
N SER A 37 -29.21 -15.91 12.65
CA SER A 37 -29.23 -16.76 13.84
C SER A 37 -30.53 -16.58 14.61
N VAL A 38 -30.89 -17.57 15.43
CA VAL A 38 -32.05 -17.48 16.32
C VAL A 38 -31.56 -17.37 17.76
N ALA A 39 -31.77 -16.23 18.41
CA ALA A 39 -31.42 -16.02 19.81
C ALA A 39 -32.61 -16.30 20.72
N VAL A 40 -32.38 -17.08 21.78
CA VAL A 40 -33.43 -17.47 22.71
C VAL A 40 -33.35 -16.59 23.95
N VAL A 41 -34.39 -15.79 24.16
CA VAL A 41 -34.47 -14.79 25.24
C VAL A 41 -35.61 -15.16 26.18
N GLY A 42 -35.37 -15.05 27.48
CA GLY A 42 -36.34 -15.41 28.50
C GLY A 42 -35.85 -15.01 29.88
N GLY A 43 -36.78 -14.70 30.78
CA GLY A 43 -36.45 -14.57 32.21
C GLY A 43 -35.93 -15.89 32.79
N GLN A 44 -35.29 -15.82 33.95
CA GLN A 44 -34.92 -17.02 34.70
C GLN A 44 -36.17 -17.88 34.96
N SER A 45 -36.06 -19.20 34.77
CA SER A 45 -37.17 -20.15 34.97
C SER A 45 -38.39 -19.98 34.04
N SER A 46 -38.26 -19.23 32.93
CA SER A 46 -39.28 -19.10 31.86
C SER A 46 -39.50 -20.39 31.05
N GLY A 47 -38.70 -21.43 31.26
CA GLY A 47 -38.77 -22.68 30.51
C GLY A 47 -37.85 -22.74 29.27
N LYS A 48 -36.94 -21.77 29.13
CA LYS A 48 -35.98 -21.65 28.02
C LYS A 48 -35.25 -22.94 27.66
N SER A 49 -34.56 -23.53 28.63
CA SER A 49 -33.83 -24.79 28.43
C SER A 49 -34.76 -25.96 28.11
N SER A 50 -35.97 -25.97 28.67
CA SER A 50 -36.96 -27.01 28.39
C SER A 50 -37.50 -26.92 26.96
N VAL A 51 -37.72 -25.70 26.44
CA VAL A 51 -38.10 -25.50 25.03
C VAL A 51 -36.99 -26.01 24.11
N LEU A 52 -35.73 -25.69 24.40
CA LEU A 52 -34.58 -26.17 23.61
C LEU A 52 -34.47 -27.70 23.63
N GLU A 53 -34.56 -28.32 24.81
CA GLU A 53 -34.54 -29.79 24.93
C GLU A 53 -35.73 -30.43 24.22
N SER A 54 -36.93 -29.84 24.29
CA SER A 54 -38.12 -30.31 23.57
C SER A 54 -37.99 -30.18 22.06
N VAL A 55 -37.34 -29.12 21.55
CA VAL A 55 -37.02 -28.95 20.12
C VAL A 55 -36.01 -30.00 19.66
N VAL A 56 -34.98 -30.28 20.46
CA VAL A 56 -33.96 -31.29 20.13
C VAL A 56 -34.47 -32.72 20.29
N GLY A 57 -35.34 -32.96 21.28
CA GLY A 57 -35.82 -34.30 21.62
C GLY A 57 -34.97 -35.04 22.66
N ARG A 58 -34.01 -34.36 23.31
CA ARG A 58 -33.06 -34.96 24.27
C ARG A 58 -32.80 -34.05 25.46
N ASP A 59 -32.46 -34.67 26.59
CA ASP A 59 -31.97 -33.99 27.79
C ASP A 59 -30.46 -33.78 27.70
N PHE A 60 -30.01 -32.54 27.48
CA PHE A 60 -28.59 -32.25 27.33
C PHE A 60 -28.17 -30.93 27.99
N LEU A 61 -29.12 -30.08 28.39
CA LEU A 61 -28.77 -28.83 29.06
C LEU A 61 -28.64 -29.06 30.56
N PRO A 62 -27.69 -28.41 31.25
CA PRO A 62 -27.60 -28.47 32.69
C PRO A 62 -28.88 -27.91 33.34
N ARG A 63 -29.21 -28.41 34.53
CA ARG A 63 -30.34 -27.95 35.35
C ARG A 63 -29.84 -27.66 36.76
N GLY A 64 -30.33 -26.60 37.38
CA GLY A 64 -29.94 -26.21 38.73
C GLY A 64 -30.69 -24.97 39.20
N SER A 65 -30.50 -24.61 40.47
CA SER A 65 -30.95 -23.34 41.03
C SER A 65 -29.96 -22.22 40.70
N GLY A 66 -30.45 -21.00 40.51
CA GLY A 66 -29.63 -19.86 40.10
C GLY A 66 -29.43 -19.74 38.58
N ILE A 67 -28.39 -19.02 38.17
CA ILE A 67 -28.05 -18.79 36.76
C ILE A 67 -27.32 -20.02 36.23
N VAL A 68 -28.06 -20.88 35.52
CA VAL A 68 -27.54 -22.14 35.00
C VAL A 68 -26.69 -21.91 33.74
N THR A 69 -27.24 -21.18 32.76
CA THR A 69 -26.52 -20.79 31.54
C THR A 69 -25.69 -19.53 31.85
N ARG A 70 -24.38 -19.67 32.05
CA ARG A 70 -23.43 -18.55 32.33
C ARG A 70 -22.60 -18.13 31.12
N ARG A 71 -22.66 -18.89 30.03
CA ARG A 71 -22.05 -18.62 28.73
C ARG A 71 -23.10 -18.84 27.65
N PRO A 72 -23.13 -18.03 26.58
CA PRO A 72 -23.96 -18.32 25.41
C PRO A 72 -23.66 -19.73 24.87
N LEU A 73 -24.69 -20.50 24.54
CA LEU A 73 -24.54 -21.81 23.88
C LEU A 73 -25.07 -21.71 22.44
N VAL A 74 -24.16 -21.77 21.48
CA VAL A 74 -24.49 -21.85 20.05
C VAL A 74 -24.74 -23.32 19.72
N LEU A 75 -26.01 -23.66 19.58
CA LEU A 75 -26.51 -24.99 19.30
C LEU A 75 -26.84 -25.14 17.81
N GLN A 76 -26.14 -26.03 17.13
CA GLN A 76 -26.36 -26.36 15.73
C GLN A 76 -26.99 -27.74 15.61
N LEU A 77 -28.20 -27.81 15.08
CA LEU A 77 -28.91 -29.05 14.81
C LEU A 77 -28.71 -29.45 13.35
N HIS A 78 -28.30 -30.69 13.14
CA HIS A 78 -28.05 -31.27 11.83
C HIS A 78 -28.95 -32.49 11.64
N LYS A 79 -29.88 -32.37 10.69
CA LYS A 79 -30.71 -33.49 10.28
C LYS A 79 -29.87 -34.49 9.49
N THR A 80 -29.78 -35.73 9.98
CA THR A 80 -29.13 -36.84 9.27
C THR A 80 -30.16 -37.73 8.58
N GLU A 81 -29.79 -38.39 7.48
CA GLU A 81 -30.70 -39.28 6.74
C GLU A 81 -30.91 -40.62 7.47
N SER A 82 -29.88 -41.10 8.17
CA SER A 82 -29.92 -42.31 9.00
C SER A 82 -28.72 -42.31 9.96
N GLY A 83 -28.81 -43.11 11.03
CA GLY A 83 -27.69 -43.37 11.95
C GLY A 83 -27.94 -42.99 13.41
N THR A 84 -26.97 -43.35 14.25
CA THR A 84 -26.97 -43.07 15.70
C THR A 84 -26.80 -41.58 15.95
N GLU A 85 -27.57 -41.04 16.89
CA GLU A 85 -27.46 -39.64 17.30
C GLU A 85 -26.13 -39.40 18.03
N TYR A 86 -25.49 -38.28 17.73
CA TYR A 86 -24.26 -37.87 18.40
C TYR A 86 -24.11 -36.35 18.44
N ALA A 87 -23.29 -35.89 19.37
CA ALA A 87 -22.91 -34.50 19.54
C ALA A 87 -21.39 -34.31 19.38
N GLU A 88 -20.99 -33.15 18.87
CA GLU A 88 -19.60 -32.73 18.76
C GLU A 88 -19.46 -31.31 19.28
N PHE A 89 -18.42 -31.06 20.10
CA PHE A 89 -18.07 -29.72 20.54
C PHE A 89 -16.94 -29.14 19.71
N LEU A 90 -16.99 -27.83 19.45
CA LEU A 90 -15.92 -27.18 18.69
C LEU A 90 -14.57 -27.21 19.41
N HIS A 91 -14.55 -27.10 20.74
CA HIS A 91 -13.33 -27.12 21.56
C HIS A 91 -12.73 -28.52 21.72
N ALA A 92 -13.49 -29.57 21.40
CA ALA A 92 -13.05 -30.97 21.45
C ALA A 92 -13.20 -31.63 20.06
N PRO A 93 -12.51 -31.11 19.02
CA PRO A 93 -12.65 -31.65 17.67
C PRO A 93 -12.17 -33.11 17.66
N LYS A 94 -12.97 -33.99 17.04
CA LYS A 94 -12.79 -35.46 16.92
C LYS A 94 -13.34 -36.31 18.08
N LYS A 95 -13.88 -35.72 19.15
CA LYS A 95 -14.61 -36.46 20.20
C LYS A 95 -16.10 -36.44 19.89
N ARG A 96 -16.68 -37.61 19.62
CA ARG A 96 -18.13 -37.79 19.43
C ARG A 96 -18.77 -38.23 20.74
N PHE A 97 -19.82 -37.52 21.14
CA PHE A 97 -20.60 -37.83 22.33
C PHE A 97 -21.91 -38.48 21.90
N THR A 98 -22.05 -39.78 22.15
CA THR A 98 -23.31 -40.52 21.92
C THR A 98 -24.23 -40.50 23.14
N ASP A 99 -23.67 -40.24 24.32
CA ASP A 99 -24.41 -40.08 25.58
C ASP A 99 -24.65 -38.59 25.86
N PHE A 100 -25.92 -38.18 25.87
CA PHE A 100 -26.33 -36.80 26.15
C PHE A 100 -26.17 -36.40 27.63
N VAL A 101 -26.04 -37.36 28.55
CA VAL A 101 -25.63 -37.06 29.94
C VAL A 101 -24.19 -36.57 29.96
N ALA A 102 -23.30 -37.17 29.15
CA ALA A 102 -21.93 -36.71 28.99
C ALA A 102 -21.87 -35.33 28.30
N VAL A 103 -22.76 -35.05 27.33
CA VAL A 103 -22.90 -33.71 26.72
C VAL A 103 -23.26 -32.67 27.77
N ARG A 104 -24.25 -32.96 28.62
CA ARG A 104 -24.65 -32.09 29.73
C ARG A 104 -23.49 -31.78 30.67
N LYS A 105 -22.74 -32.81 31.04
CA LYS A 105 -21.56 -32.67 31.90
C LYS A 105 -20.48 -31.82 31.24
N GLU A 106 -20.18 -32.06 29.97
CA GLU A 106 -19.19 -31.29 29.20
C GLU A 106 -19.56 -29.80 29.10
N ILE A 107 -20.85 -29.47 28.90
CA ILE A 107 -21.31 -28.07 28.92
C ILE A 107 -21.04 -27.42 30.28
N ALA A 108 -21.31 -28.13 31.38
CA ALA A 108 -21.07 -27.63 32.72
C ALA A 108 -19.56 -27.45 32.99
N ASP A 109 -18.76 -28.46 32.67
CA ASP A 109 -17.31 -28.47 32.85
C ASP A 109 -16.64 -27.34 32.04
N GLU A 110 -17.04 -27.14 30.79
CA GLU A 110 -16.51 -26.08 29.92
C GLU A 110 -17.00 -24.69 30.33
N THR A 111 -18.17 -24.59 30.94
CA THR A 111 -18.63 -23.35 31.57
C THR A 111 -17.73 -23.01 32.76
N ASP A 112 -17.57 -23.95 33.69
CA ASP A 112 -16.73 -23.79 34.89
C ASP A 112 -15.26 -23.52 34.57
N ARG A 113 -14.75 -24.06 33.46
CA ARG A 113 -13.37 -23.84 33.02
C ARG A 113 -13.05 -22.38 32.76
N ILE A 114 -13.98 -21.62 32.19
CA ILE A 114 -13.77 -20.21 31.82
C ILE A 114 -14.28 -19.26 32.90
N THR A 115 -15.46 -19.51 33.47
CA THR A 115 -16.05 -18.62 34.47
C THR A 115 -15.54 -18.87 35.90
N GLY A 116 -14.78 -19.94 36.08
CA GLY A 116 -14.48 -20.50 37.40
C GLY A 116 -15.73 -21.07 38.08
N LYS A 117 -15.54 -21.55 39.32
CA LYS A 117 -16.64 -21.93 40.22
C LYS A 117 -17.36 -20.73 40.82
N THR A 118 -16.79 -19.53 40.64
CA THR A 118 -17.45 -18.25 40.90
C THR A 118 -18.63 -18.09 39.93
N LYS A 119 -19.78 -17.60 40.41
CA LYS A 119 -21.04 -17.48 39.63
C LYS A 119 -20.99 -16.36 38.56
N GLN A 120 -19.82 -16.11 37.98
CA GLN A 120 -19.57 -15.11 36.94
C GLN A 120 -20.04 -15.60 35.56
N ILE A 121 -20.24 -14.67 34.64
CA ILE A 121 -20.65 -14.95 33.25
C ILE A 121 -19.50 -14.67 32.28
N SER A 122 -19.58 -15.19 31.06
CA SER A 122 -18.61 -14.89 30.00
C SER A 122 -19.29 -14.82 28.63
N ASN A 123 -18.89 -13.84 27.82
CA ASN A 123 -19.40 -13.63 26.46
C ASN A 123 -18.84 -14.64 25.44
N ILE A 124 -17.88 -15.49 25.83
CA ILE A 124 -17.29 -16.48 24.91
C ILE A 124 -18.26 -17.67 24.76
N PRO A 125 -18.85 -17.89 23.58
CA PRO A 125 -19.84 -18.94 23.39
C PRO A 125 -19.25 -20.35 23.48
N ILE A 126 -20.08 -21.32 23.87
CA ILE A 126 -19.83 -22.76 23.69
C ILE A 126 -20.51 -23.19 22.39
N HIS A 127 -19.81 -23.89 21.51
CA HIS A 127 -20.36 -24.37 20.24
C HIS A 127 -20.59 -25.88 20.29
N LEU A 128 -21.86 -26.26 20.11
CA LEU A 128 -22.33 -27.64 20.17
C LEU A 128 -23.08 -27.97 18.88
N SER A 129 -22.62 -28.99 18.17
CA SER A 129 -23.32 -29.54 17.01
C SER A 129 -23.96 -30.88 17.37
N ILE A 130 -25.27 -31.03 17.17
CA ILE A 130 -26.02 -32.27 17.38
C ILE A 130 -26.47 -32.81 16.02
N TYR A 131 -26.17 -34.08 15.77
CA TYR A 131 -26.54 -34.80 14.57
C TYR A 131 -27.61 -35.83 14.92
N SER A 132 -28.80 -35.71 14.34
CA SER A 132 -29.93 -36.61 14.62
C SER A 132 -30.90 -36.69 13.42
N PRO A 133 -31.54 -37.85 13.16
CA PRO A 133 -32.61 -37.94 12.15
C PRO A 133 -33.92 -37.29 12.61
N ASN A 134 -34.07 -37.05 13.92
CA ASN A 134 -35.31 -36.59 14.56
C ASN A 134 -35.38 -35.06 14.72
N VAL A 135 -34.37 -34.33 14.24
CA VAL A 135 -34.29 -32.87 14.31
C VAL A 135 -34.38 -32.25 12.92
N VAL A 136 -34.63 -30.94 12.89
CA VAL A 136 -34.51 -30.10 11.68
C VAL A 136 -33.13 -29.45 11.65
N ASN A 137 -32.71 -28.96 10.48
CA ASN A 137 -31.51 -28.13 10.40
C ASN A 137 -31.82 -26.77 10.99
N LEU A 138 -31.23 -26.43 12.13
CA LEU A 138 -31.56 -25.19 12.84
C LEU A 138 -30.38 -24.78 13.72
N THR A 139 -30.12 -23.47 13.79
CA THR A 139 -29.09 -22.92 14.67
C THR A 139 -29.74 -21.98 15.68
N LEU A 140 -29.60 -22.34 16.96
CA LEU A 140 -30.17 -21.65 18.11
C LEU A 140 -29.04 -21.14 19.01
N ILE A 141 -29.21 -19.98 19.61
CA ILE A 141 -28.29 -19.43 20.61
C ILE A 141 -29.04 -19.36 21.93
N ASP A 142 -28.70 -20.24 22.88
CA ASP A 142 -29.20 -20.15 24.25
C ASP A 142 -28.41 -19.07 25.00
N LEU A 143 -29.10 -18.04 25.46
CA LEU A 143 -28.50 -16.96 26.23
C LEU A 143 -28.78 -17.15 27.73
N PRO A 144 -27.98 -16.54 28.62
CA PRO A 144 -28.33 -16.48 30.04
C PRO A 144 -29.74 -15.92 30.26
N GLY A 145 -30.44 -16.45 31.26
CA GLY A 145 -31.78 -15.97 31.60
C GLY A 145 -31.71 -14.59 32.26
N LEU A 146 -32.60 -13.68 31.87
CA LEU A 146 -32.70 -12.35 32.49
C LEU A 146 -33.08 -12.52 33.97
N THR A 147 -32.31 -11.92 34.87
CA THR A 147 -32.55 -11.90 36.31
C THR A 147 -32.76 -10.47 36.80
N LYS A 148 -33.58 -10.28 37.82
CA LYS A 148 -33.84 -8.96 38.44
C LYS A 148 -33.02 -8.72 39.71
N VAL A 149 -32.42 -9.78 40.27
CA VAL A 149 -31.74 -9.73 41.56
C VAL A 149 -30.44 -10.54 41.47
N ALA A 150 -29.36 -9.97 42.00
CA ALA A 150 -28.10 -10.69 42.17
C ALA A 150 -28.22 -11.69 43.33
N VAL A 151 -27.83 -12.94 43.10
CA VAL A 151 -27.79 -13.98 44.15
C VAL A 151 -26.47 -13.87 44.90
N GLU A 152 -26.42 -14.30 46.18
CA GLU A 152 -25.19 -14.34 46.98
C GLU A 152 -23.99 -14.94 46.22
N GLY A 153 -22.90 -14.17 46.17
CA GLY A 153 -21.66 -14.50 45.45
C GLY A 153 -21.57 -14.00 44.00
N GLN A 154 -22.54 -13.23 43.52
CA GLN A 154 -22.48 -12.53 42.21
C GLN A 154 -22.10 -11.06 42.41
N SER A 155 -21.57 -10.43 41.35
CA SER A 155 -21.36 -8.97 41.34
C SER A 155 -22.71 -8.23 41.36
N GLU A 156 -22.72 -7.02 41.91
CA GLU A 156 -23.91 -6.15 41.88
C GLU A 156 -24.30 -5.78 40.43
N THR A 157 -23.33 -5.76 39.51
CA THR A 157 -23.51 -5.47 38.08
C THR A 157 -24.04 -6.64 37.25
N ILE A 158 -24.19 -7.84 37.82
CA ILE A 158 -24.47 -9.06 37.04
C ILE A 158 -25.75 -8.97 36.21
N VAL A 159 -26.75 -8.23 36.70
CA VAL A 159 -28.01 -7.99 36.00
C VAL A 159 -27.76 -7.22 34.70
N GLU A 160 -27.03 -6.11 34.80
CA GLU A 160 -26.64 -5.28 33.66
C GLU A 160 -25.71 -6.04 32.72
N ASP A 161 -24.75 -6.81 33.26
CA ASP A 161 -23.81 -7.61 32.45
C ASP A 161 -24.54 -8.67 31.61
N ILE A 162 -25.55 -9.33 32.18
CA ILE A 162 -26.40 -10.29 31.44
C ILE A 162 -27.24 -9.58 30.39
N GLU A 163 -27.88 -8.46 30.75
CA GLU A 163 -28.68 -7.70 29.78
C GLU A 163 -27.83 -7.22 28.61
N ASN A 164 -26.66 -6.64 28.89
CA ASN A 164 -25.70 -6.20 27.89
C ASN A 164 -25.23 -7.36 27.01
N MET A 165 -24.90 -8.52 27.60
CA MET A 165 -24.56 -9.72 26.85
C MET A 165 -25.70 -10.11 25.91
N VAL A 166 -26.94 -10.20 26.38
CA VAL A 166 -28.09 -10.56 25.54
C VAL A 166 -28.27 -9.55 24.41
N ARG A 167 -28.17 -8.24 24.71
CA ARG A 167 -28.26 -7.15 23.73
C ARG A 167 -27.25 -7.31 22.58
N THR A 168 -26.00 -7.71 22.87
CA THR A 168 -25.00 -7.95 21.80
C THR A 168 -25.40 -9.02 20.77
N TYR A 169 -26.34 -9.92 21.11
CA TYR A 169 -26.90 -10.87 20.16
C TYR A 169 -28.18 -10.36 19.51
N VAL A 170 -29.11 -9.80 20.28
CA VAL A 170 -30.45 -9.46 19.78
C VAL A 170 -30.52 -8.13 19.04
N GLU A 171 -29.60 -7.19 19.27
CA GLU A 171 -29.53 -5.92 18.52
C GLU A 171 -29.14 -6.13 17.05
N LYS A 172 -28.54 -7.29 16.72
CA LYS A 172 -28.15 -7.63 15.36
C LYS A 172 -29.39 -7.75 14.47
N PRO A 173 -29.46 -7.03 13.33
CA PRO A 173 -30.67 -7.00 12.49
C PRO A 173 -30.99 -8.34 11.83
N ASN A 174 -30.00 -9.24 11.72
CA ASN A 174 -30.16 -10.59 11.15
C ASN A 174 -30.45 -11.65 12.22
N CYS A 175 -30.63 -11.25 13.49
CA CYS A 175 -30.99 -12.14 14.57
C CYS A 175 -32.52 -12.25 14.68
N ILE A 176 -33.03 -13.47 14.61
CA ILE A 176 -34.42 -13.80 14.95
C ILE A 176 -34.49 -13.94 16.46
N ILE A 177 -35.44 -13.26 17.10
CA ILE A 177 -35.61 -13.27 18.55
C ILE A 177 -36.70 -14.28 18.89
N LEU A 178 -36.37 -15.29 19.69
CA LEU A 178 -37.33 -16.23 20.27
C LEU A 178 -37.61 -15.82 21.72
N ALA A 179 -38.69 -15.07 21.92
CA ALA A 179 -39.06 -14.49 23.21
C ALA A 179 -39.95 -15.47 24.01
N ILE A 180 -39.35 -16.13 25.00
CA ILE A 180 -39.99 -17.17 25.81
C ILE A 180 -40.56 -16.56 27.10
N SER A 181 -41.86 -16.70 27.29
CA SER A 181 -42.59 -16.21 28.47
C SER A 181 -43.48 -17.32 29.06
N PRO A 182 -43.56 -17.45 30.39
CA PRO A 182 -44.49 -18.39 31.01
C PRO A 182 -45.93 -17.85 30.96
N ALA A 183 -46.89 -18.71 30.67
CA ALA A 183 -48.32 -18.35 30.52
C ALA A 183 -49.03 -18.10 31.85
N ASN A 184 -48.47 -18.57 32.96
CA ASN A 184 -49.00 -18.33 34.31
C ASN A 184 -48.59 -16.95 34.88
N GLN A 185 -47.99 -16.08 34.07
CA GLN A 185 -47.63 -14.71 34.43
C GLN A 185 -48.17 -13.76 33.35
N ASP A 186 -48.43 -12.51 33.72
CA ASP A 186 -48.87 -11.50 32.77
C ASP A 186 -47.76 -11.19 31.75
N ILE A 187 -48.10 -11.31 30.47
CA ILE A 187 -47.18 -11.08 29.36
C ILE A 187 -46.65 -9.65 29.33
N ALA A 188 -47.42 -8.67 29.83
CA ALA A 188 -47.00 -7.28 29.92
C ALA A 188 -45.79 -7.08 30.85
N THR A 189 -45.53 -8.02 31.75
CA THR A 189 -44.40 -7.99 32.69
C THR A 189 -43.19 -8.80 32.21
N SER A 190 -43.26 -9.40 31.02
CA SER A 190 -42.20 -10.24 30.47
C SER A 190 -40.96 -9.43 30.09
N ASP A 191 -39.84 -9.75 30.73
CA ASP A 191 -38.54 -9.14 30.41
C ASP A 191 -38.10 -9.48 28.98
N ALA A 192 -38.47 -10.66 28.48
CA ALA A 192 -38.15 -11.07 27.11
C ALA A 192 -38.87 -10.22 26.07
N ILE A 193 -40.15 -9.92 26.29
CA ILE A 193 -40.95 -9.07 25.39
C ILE A 193 -40.51 -7.62 25.49
N LYS A 194 -40.23 -7.13 26.71
CA LYS A 194 -39.66 -5.79 26.91
C LYS A 194 -38.37 -5.61 26.12
N LEU A 195 -37.41 -6.54 26.30
CA LEU A 195 -36.13 -6.49 25.60
C LEU A 195 -36.30 -6.61 24.08
N ALA A 196 -37.18 -7.49 23.62
CA ALA A 196 -37.47 -7.64 22.20
C ALA A 196 -38.05 -6.36 21.60
N ARG A 197 -38.98 -5.69 22.30
CA ARG A 197 -39.58 -4.43 21.84
C ARG A 197 -38.57 -3.28 21.75
N ASP A 198 -37.58 -3.25 22.63
CA ASP A 198 -36.52 -2.23 22.60
C ASP A 198 -35.66 -2.33 21.33
N VAL A 199 -35.45 -3.55 20.80
CA VAL A 199 -34.55 -3.82 19.65
C VAL A 199 -35.28 -4.18 18.34
N ASP A 200 -36.57 -4.49 18.44
CA ASP A 200 -37.49 -4.82 17.34
C ASP A 200 -38.89 -4.25 17.64
N PRO A 201 -39.08 -2.91 17.57
CA PRO A 201 -40.35 -2.28 17.91
C PRO A 201 -41.52 -2.69 17.02
N SER A 202 -41.26 -3.06 15.75
CA SER A 202 -42.30 -3.54 14.83
C SER A 202 -42.65 -5.01 15.03
N GLY A 203 -41.82 -5.77 15.75
CA GLY A 203 -42.02 -7.20 15.99
C GLY A 203 -41.87 -8.05 14.74
N GLU A 204 -41.06 -7.59 13.77
CA GLU A 204 -40.89 -8.24 12.46
C GLU A 204 -40.05 -9.51 12.52
N ARG A 205 -39.12 -9.58 13.49
CA ARG A 205 -38.18 -10.70 13.66
C ARG A 205 -38.31 -11.38 15.03
N THR A 206 -39.36 -11.06 15.78
CA THR A 206 -39.61 -11.57 17.14
C THR A 206 -40.75 -12.59 17.15
N PHE A 207 -40.42 -13.85 17.46
CA PHE A 207 -41.38 -14.93 17.69
C PHE A 207 -41.71 -15.03 19.18
N GLY A 208 -42.99 -15.06 19.51
CA GLY A 208 -43.45 -15.26 20.88
C GLY A 208 -43.63 -16.74 21.22
N VAL A 209 -43.12 -17.18 22.37
CA VAL A 209 -43.35 -18.54 22.87
C VAL A 209 -43.96 -18.48 24.26
N LEU A 210 -45.11 -19.14 24.43
CA LEU A 210 -45.73 -19.33 25.73
C LEU A 210 -45.46 -20.72 26.28
N THR A 211 -44.88 -20.81 27.46
CA THR A 211 -44.65 -22.07 28.18
C THR A 211 -45.60 -22.19 29.36
N LYS A 212 -45.65 -23.36 30.02
CA LYS A 212 -46.42 -23.56 31.27
C LYS A 212 -47.94 -23.30 31.15
N LEU A 213 -48.52 -23.55 29.98
CA LEU A 213 -49.98 -23.43 29.75
C LEU A 213 -50.78 -24.38 30.65
N ASP A 214 -50.16 -25.50 31.03
CA ASP A 214 -50.68 -26.51 31.95
C ASP A 214 -50.73 -26.05 33.42
N LEU A 215 -49.99 -24.99 33.77
CA LEU A 215 -49.90 -24.45 35.13
C LEU A 215 -50.69 -23.14 35.30
N MET A 216 -51.57 -22.82 34.37
CA MET A 216 -52.46 -21.66 34.47
C MET A 216 -53.56 -21.90 35.50
N ASP A 217 -54.05 -20.82 36.11
CA ASP A 217 -55.14 -20.89 37.07
C ASP A 217 -56.42 -21.39 36.39
N LYS A 218 -57.13 -22.30 37.05
CA LYS A 218 -58.37 -22.88 36.52
C LYS A 218 -59.38 -21.78 36.21
N GLY A 219 -59.91 -21.77 34.98
CA GLY A 219 -60.83 -20.75 34.50
C GLY A 219 -60.16 -19.58 33.77
N THR A 220 -58.83 -19.58 33.67
CA THR A 220 -58.07 -18.66 32.80
C THR A 220 -57.51 -19.40 31.58
N ASN A 221 -57.28 -18.67 30.49
CA ASN A 221 -56.62 -19.20 29.30
C ASN A 221 -55.73 -18.13 28.66
N ALA A 222 -54.82 -18.55 27.77
CA ALA A 222 -53.89 -17.68 27.07
C ALA A 222 -54.27 -17.48 25.59
N VAL A 223 -55.52 -17.73 25.22
CA VAL A 223 -55.97 -17.70 23.81
C VAL A 223 -55.77 -16.32 23.20
N ASP A 224 -56.07 -15.25 23.95
CA ASP A 224 -55.87 -13.87 23.47
C ASP A 224 -54.41 -13.53 23.16
N VAL A 225 -53.46 -14.12 23.90
CA VAL A 225 -52.03 -13.92 23.62
C VAL A 225 -51.61 -14.77 22.43
N LEU A 226 -52.01 -16.06 22.38
CA LEU A 226 -51.67 -16.98 21.29
C LEU A 226 -52.24 -16.54 19.92
N GLU A 227 -53.40 -15.88 19.92
CA GLU A 227 -54.01 -15.33 18.71
C GLU A 227 -53.52 -13.90 18.39
N GLY A 228 -52.62 -13.35 19.22
CA GLY A 228 -52.01 -12.03 19.03
C GLY A 228 -52.95 -10.86 19.31
N ARG A 229 -54.09 -11.08 19.97
CA ARG A 229 -55.04 -10.02 20.38
C ARG A 229 -54.53 -9.20 21.56
N ALA A 230 -53.97 -9.86 22.58
CA ALA A 230 -53.45 -9.21 23.78
C ALA A 230 -52.11 -8.50 23.52
N TYR A 231 -51.21 -9.15 22.77
CA TYR A 231 -49.94 -8.55 22.34
C TYR A 231 -49.63 -8.94 20.90
N ARG A 232 -49.62 -7.94 20.01
CA ARG A 232 -49.47 -8.14 18.57
C ARG A 232 -47.99 -8.19 18.18
N LEU A 233 -47.58 -9.31 17.58
CA LEU A 233 -46.31 -9.49 16.88
C LEU A 233 -46.60 -9.70 15.38
N GLN A 234 -45.63 -9.43 14.49
CA GLN A 234 -45.78 -9.78 13.07
C GLN A 234 -45.50 -11.26 12.83
N GLN A 235 -44.65 -11.87 13.68
CA GLN A 235 -44.44 -13.31 13.73
C GLN A 235 -45.42 -13.96 14.73
N PRO A 236 -45.78 -15.24 14.54
CA PRO A 236 -46.79 -15.90 15.35
C PRO A 236 -46.33 -16.18 16.79
N TRP A 237 -47.33 -16.35 17.66
CA TRP A 237 -47.15 -16.93 18.99
C TRP A 237 -47.29 -18.46 18.94
N VAL A 238 -46.43 -19.16 19.68
CA VAL A 238 -46.48 -20.62 19.79
C VAL A 238 -46.54 -21.04 21.24
N GLY A 239 -47.57 -21.81 21.60
CA GLY A 239 -47.75 -22.44 22.89
C GLY A 239 -46.99 -23.76 22.97
N ILE A 240 -46.29 -24.00 24.08
CA ILE A 240 -45.51 -25.21 24.35
C ILE A 240 -45.81 -25.73 25.75
N VAL A 241 -46.06 -27.04 25.84
CA VAL A 241 -46.21 -27.74 27.12
C VAL A 241 -45.01 -28.66 27.30
N ASN A 242 -44.20 -28.36 28.29
CA ASN A 242 -42.99 -29.11 28.61
C ASN A 242 -43.24 -30.13 29.74
N ARG A 243 -42.27 -31.00 29.99
CA ARG A 243 -42.26 -31.87 31.17
C ARG A 243 -42.28 -31.05 32.45
N SER A 244 -43.08 -31.48 33.43
CA SER A 244 -43.05 -30.94 34.78
C SER A 244 -41.76 -31.36 35.51
N GLN A 245 -41.44 -30.70 36.62
CA GLN A 245 -40.31 -31.13 37.46
C GLN A 245 -40.47 -32.57 37.97
N ALA A 246 -41.70 -33.01 38.22
CA ALA A 246 -41.99 -34.38 38.61
C ALA A 246 -41.71 -35.37 37.47
N ASP A 247 -42.05 -35.02 36.22
CA ASP A 247 -41.73 -35.84 35.05
C ASP A 247 -40.22 -35.93 34.80
N ILE A 248 -39.49 -34.83 35.01
CA ILE A 248 -38.03 -34.80 34.91
C ILE A 248 -37.41 -35.71 35.97
N ASN A 249 -37.86 -35.63 37.23
CA ASN A 249 -37.35 -36.47 38.31
C ASN A 249 -37.65 -37.96 38.07
N LYS A 250 -38.75 -38.27 37.36
CA LYS A 250 -39.12 -39.63 36.93
C LYS A 250 -38.43 -40.07 35.64
N ASN A 251 -37.56 -39.24 35.05
CA ASN A 251 -36.90 -39.48 33.76
C ASN A 251 -37.89 -39.87 32.65
N VAL A 252 -39.05 -39.19 32.59
CA VAL A 252 -40.03 -39.39 31.51
C VAL A 252 -39.38 -39.08 30.17
N ASP A 253 -39.46 -40.02 29.24
CA ASP A 253 -38.85 -39.88 27.91
C ASP A 253 -39.45 -38.70 27.13
N MET A 254 -38.62 -38.05 26.32
CA MET A 254 -38.98 -36.86 25.56
C MET A 254 -40.01 -37.18 24.46
N ILE A 255 -39.95 -38.38 23.88
CA ILE A 255 -40.95 -38.83 22.88
C ILE A 255 -42.34 -38.87 23.53
N LEU A 256 -42.43 -39.42 24.74
CA LEU A 256 -43.68 -39.45 25.51
C LEU A 256 -44.14 -38.05 25.89
N ALA A 257 -43.21 -37.14 26.24
CA ALA A 257 -43.53 -35.75 26.53
C ALA A 257 -44.13 -35.02 25.31
N ARG A 258 -43.54 -35.16 24.12
CA ARG A 258 -44.10 -34.59 22.88
C ARG A 258 -45.47 -35.17 22.53
N ARG A 259 -45.70 -36.47 22.78
CA ARG A 259 -47.03 -37.08 22.62
C ARG A 259 -48.05 -36.47 23.57
N LYS A 260 -47.70 -36.30 24.85
CA LYS A 260 -48.55 -35.63 25.85
C LYS A 260 -48.83 -34.17 25.51
N GLU A 261 -47.84 -33.45 24.97
CA GLU A 261 -48.02 -32.08 24.48
C GLU A 261 -49.07 -32.01 23.37
N ARG A 262 -48.96 -32.90 22.38
CA ARG A 262 -49.94 -32.98 21.29
C ARG A 262 -51.34 -33.31 21.80
N GLU A 263 -51.43 -34.32 22.67
CA GLU A 263 -52.69 -34.73 23.31
C GLU A 263 -53.31 -33.59 24.12
N TYR A 264 -52.50 -32.79 24.84
CA TYR A 264 -52.98 -31.61 25.57
C TYR A 264 -53.64 -30.59 24.65
N PHE A 265 -53.01 -30.24 23.53
CA PHE A 265 -53.59 -29.28 22.60
C PHE A 265 -54.81 -29.83 21.84
N GLU A 266 -54.80 -31.12 21.47
CA GLU A 266 -55.93 -31.76 20.77
C GLU A 266 -57.17 -31.94 21.66
N THR A 267 -56.98 -32.22 22.95
CA THR A 267 -58.07 -32.50 23.90
C THR A 267 -58.49 -31.27 24.71
N SER A 268 -57.74 -30.17 24.66
CA SER A 268 -58.07 -28.96 25.40
C SER A 268 -59.33 -28.28 24.83
N PRO A 269 -60.31 -27.92 25.69
CA PRO A 269 -61.51 -27.20 25.25
C PRO A 269 -61.18 -25.79 24.74
N ASP A 270 -60.16 -25.13 25.32
CA ASP A 270 -59.78 -23.75 24.97
C ASP A 270 -58.80 -23.67 23.79
N TYR A 271 -57.93 -24.68 23.62
CA TYR A 271 -56.83 -24.64 22.65
C TYR A 271 -57.00 -25.59 21.45
N GLY A 272 -58.05 -26.41 21.42
CA GLY A 272 -58.29 -27.40 20.37
C GLY A 272 -58.25 -26.85 18.95
N HIS A 273 -58.80 -25.64 18.72
CA HIS A 273 -58.78 -24.99 17.40
C HIS A 273 -57.39 -24.49 16.98
N LEU A 274 -56.46 -24.36 17.92
CA LEU A 274 -55.07 -23.92 17.68
C LEU A 274 -54.09 -25.08 17.57
N ALA A 275 -54.51 -26.33 17.86
CA ALA A 275 -53.61 -27.48 18.01
C ALA A 275 -52.61 -27.68 16.84
N SER A 276 -53.02 -27.39 15.60
CA SER A 276 -52.16 -27.50 14.40
C SER A 276 -51.00 -26.50 14.34
N ARG A 277 -51.06 -25.42 15.13
CA ARG A 277 -50.08 -24.32 15.18
C ARG A 277 -49.38 -24.22 16.54
N MET A 278 -49.45 -25.29 17.34
CA MET A 278 -48.88 -25.33 18.69
C MET A 278 -47.89 -26.49 18.82
N GLY A 279 -47.08 -26.40 19.88
CA GLY A 279 -46.14 -27.44 20.27
C GLY A 279 -44.71 -27.28 19.75
N SER A 280 -43.82 -28.02 20.38
CA SER A 280 -42.37 -27.97 20.15
C SER A 280 -41.96 -28.39 18.72
N GLU A 281 -42.62 -29.41 18.15
CA GLU A 281 -42.35 -29.88 16.79
C GLU A 281 -42.76 -28.86 15.73
N TYR A 282 -43.88 -28.16 15.94
CA TYR A 282 -44.32 -27.08 15.07
C TYR A 282 -43.36 -25.90 15.14
N LEU A 283 -42.96 -25.48 16.34
CA LEU A 283 -41.99 -24.40 16.53
C LEU A 283 -40.67 -24.68 15.79
N ALA A 284 -40.14 -25.89 15.91
CA ALA A 284 -38.89 -26.27 15.26
C ALA A 284 -38.97 -26.13 13.73
N LYS A 285 -40.07 -26.60 13.12
CA LYS A 285 -40.31 -26.49 11.67
C LYS A 285 -40.47 -25.03 11.25
N LEU A 286 -41.28 -24.26 11.97
CA LEU A 286 -41.51 -22.84 11.72
C LEU A 286 -40.21 -22.04 11.74
N LEU A 287 -39.37 -22.23 12.76
CA LEU A 287 -38.07 -21.56 12.87
C LEU A 287 -37.10 -21.99 11.77
N SER A 288 -37.09 -23.27 11.40
CA SER A 288 -36.24 -23.78 10.31
C SER A 288 -36.61 -23.16 8.96
N GLU A 289 -37.90 -23.10 8.63
CA GLU A 289 -38.39 -22.51 7.38
C GLU A 289 -38.14 -21.00 7.33
N HIS A 290 -38.39 -20.30 8.44
CA HIS A 290 -38.15 -18.87 8.52
C HIS A 290 -36.65 -18.53 8.45
N LEU A 291 -35.80 -19.28 9.17
CA LEU A 291 -34.35 -19.10 9.10
C LEU A 291 -33.84 -19.32 7.67
N GLU A 292 -34.35 -20.32 6.95
CA GLU A 292 -33.98 -20.55 5.55
C GLU A 292 -34.36 -19.37 4.65
N LEU A 293 -35.58 -18.82 4.82
CA LEU A 293 -36.04 -17.65 4.08
C LEU A 293 -35.10 -16.45 4.28
N VAL A 294 -34.73 -16.17 5.55
CA VAL A 294 -33.83 -15.07 5.90
C VAL A 294 -32.44 -15.31 5.33
N ILE A 295 -31.89 -16.53 5.42
CA ILE A 295 -30.59 -16.89 4.82
C ILE A 295 -30.61 -16.61 3.32
N ARG A 296 -31.64 -17.05 2.61
CA ARG A 296 -31.75 -16.85 1.16
C ARG A 296 -31.74 -15.37 0.78
N GLN A 297 -32.47 -14.54 1.51
CA GLN A 297 -32.53 -13.09 1.26
C GLN A 297 -31.18 -12.40 1.53
N ARG A 298 -30.37 -12.91 2.47
CA ARG A 298 -29.10 -12.30 2.89
C ARG A 298 -27.86 -12.80 2.14
N ILE A 299 -27.92 -13.94 1.44
CA ILE A 299 -26.78 -14.49 0.69
C ILE A 299 -26.07 -13.47 -0.21
N PRO A 300 -26.77 -12.63 -1.01
CA PRO A 300 -26.10 -11.64 -1.86
C PRO A 300 -25.25 -10.66 -1.05
N SER A 301 -25.75 -10.20 0.10
CA SER A 301 -25.01 -9.29 0.98
C SER A 301 -23.81 -9.97 1.65
N ILE A 302 -23.94 -11.26 2.01
CA ILE A 302 -22.84 -12.06 2.57
C ILE A 302 -21.72 -12.21 1.53
N ILE A 303 -22.05 -12.53 0.29
CA ILE A 303 -21.08 -12.66 -0.81
C ILE A 303 -20.37 -11.32 -1.05
N ALA A 304 -21.12 -10.22 -1.10
CA ALA A 304 -20.54 -8.89 -1.30
C ALA A 304 -19.55 -8.51 -0.19
N LEU A 305 -19.88 -8.82 1.07
CA LEU A 305 -18.98 -8.61 2.20
C LEU A 305 -17.71 -9.46 2.06
N ILE A 306 -17.85 -10.77 1.80
CA ILE A 306 -16.71 -11.68 1.66
C ILE A 306 -15.76 -11.19 0.57
N ASN A 307 -16.29 -10.82 -0.61
CA ASN A 307 -15.47 -10.33 -1.71
C ASN A 307 -14.76 -9.02 -1.35
N LYS A 308 -15.47 -8.09 -0.70
CA LYS A 308 -14.87 -6.84 -0.22
C LYS A 308 -13.72 -7.11 0.76
N THR A 309 -13.93 -8.00 1.74
CA THR A 309 -12.89 -8.36 2.71
C THR A 309 -11.71 -9.08 2.04
N ILE A 310 -11.96 -9.92 1.03
CA ILE A 310 -10.89 -10.54 0.23
C ILE A 310 -10.06 -9.47 -0.49
N ASP A 311 -10.70 -8.47 -1.10
CA ASP A 311 -9.99 -7.39 -1.81
C ASP A 311 -9.15 -6.54 -0.84
N GLU A 312 -9.69 -6.22 0.33
CA GLU A 312 -8.97 -5.50 1.38
C GLU A 312 -7.75 -6.28 1.89
N LEU A 313 -7.94 -7.58 2.19
CA LEU A 313 -6.85 -8.45 2.65
C LEU A 313 -5.79 -8.70 1.57
N ASN A 314 -6.18 -8.84 0.31
CA ASN A 314 -5.24 -8.96 -0.81
C ASN A 314 -4.44 -7.68 -1.00
N ALA A 315 -5.08 -6.50 -0.89
CA ALA A 315 -4.37 -5.23 -0.97
C ALA A 315 -3.38 -5.04 0.20
N GLU A 316 -3.72 -5.52 1.39
CA GLU A 316 -2.80 -5.54 2.53
C GLU A 316 -1.65 -6.55 2.30
N LEU A 317 -1.97 -7.74 1.80
CA LEU A 317 -0.97 -8.77 1.46
C LEU A 317 0.01 -8.29 0.40
N ASP A 318 -0.47 -7.55 -0.61
CA ASP A 318 0.37 -6.94 -1.66
C ASP A 318 1.31 -5.87 -1.08
N ARG A 319 0.87 -5.10 -0.07
CA ARG A 319 1.73 -4.15 0.65
C ARG A 319 2.79 -4.86 1.50
N ILE A 320 2.41 -5.95 2.17
CA ILE A 320 3.33 -6.75 2.97
C ILE A 320 4.32 -7.49 2.07
N GLY A 321 3.91 -7.87 0.87
CA GLY A 321 4.72 -8.53 -0.16
C GLY A 321 4.91 -10.03 0.07
N ARG A 322 5.67 -10.67 -0.85
CA ARG A 322 5.90 -12.12 -0.84
C ARG A 322 6.74 -12.57 0.38
N PRO A 323 6.53 -13.81 0.86
CA PRO A 323 7.35 -14.38 1.93
C PRO A 323 8.82 -14.47 1.51
N ILE A 324 9.71 -14.16 2.45
CA ILE A 324 11.16 -14.29 2.28
C ILE A 324 11.50 -15.76 2.48
N ALA A 325 12.15 -16.37 1.48
CA ALA A 325 12.56 -17.74 1.57
C ALA A 325 13.65 -17.92 2.64
N THR A 326 13.64 -19.07 3.33
CA THR A 326 14.59 -19.36 4.42
C THR A 326 15.91 -19.91 3.90
N ASP A 327 15.92 -20.49 2.70
CA ASP A 327 17.14 -21.01 2.07
C ASP A 327 17.96 -19.89 1.42
N GLY A 328 19.29 -19.97 1.56
CA GLY A 328 20.20 -18.95 1.04
C GLY A 328 20.09 -18.75 -0.47
N GLY A 329 19.84 -19.83 -1.23
CA GLY A 329 19.68 -19.77 -2.69
C GLY A 329 18.46 -18.97 -3.14
N ALA A 330 17.31 -19.16 -2.50
CA ALA A 330 16.11 -18.39 -2.80
C ALA A 330 16.19 -16.95 -2.26
N GLN A 331 16.94 -16.69 -1.18
CA GLN A 331 17.25 -15.31 -0.76
C GLN A 331 18.08 -14.59 -1.82
N LEU A 332 19.11 -15.26 -2.37
CA LEU A 332 19.91 -14.73 -3.46
C LEU A 332 19.04 -14.46 -4.70
N TYR A 333 18.19 -15.42 -5.08
CA TYR A 333 17.25 -15.25 -6.19
C TYR A 333 16.36 -14.02 -6.00
N MET A 334 15.82 -13.83 -4.78
CA MET A 334 15.00 -12.67 -4.44
C MET A 334 15.77 -11.35 -4.56
N ILE A 335 17.01 -11.29 -4.04
CA ILE A 335 17.86 -10.10 -4.17
C ILE A 335 18.10 -9.77 -5.64
N LEU A 336 18.40 -10.78 -6.46
CA LEU A 336 18.60 -10.60 -7.90
C LEU A 336 17.32 -10.14 -8.62
N GLU A 337 16.16 -10.67 -8.24
CA GLU A 337 14.85 -10.24 -8.78
C GLU A 337 14.56 -8.77 -8.44
N LEU A 338 14.82 -8.36 -7.20
CA LEU A 338 14.67 -6.97 -6.75
C LEU A 338 15.61 -6.01 -7.49
N CYS A 339 16.86 -6.43 -7.72
CA CYS A 339 17.80 -5.64 -8.50
C CYS A 339 17.40 -5.53 -9.98
N ARG A 340 16.86 -6.60 -10.58
CA ARG A 340 16.31 -6.58 -11.94
C ARG A 340 15.10 -5.65 -12.05
N ALA A 341 14.25 -5.61 -11.03
CA ALA A 341 13.12 -4.68 -10.98
C ALA A 341 13.60 -3.22 -10.98
N PHE A 342 14.60 -2.90 -10.16
CA PHE A 342 15.27 -1.59 -10.20
C PHE A 342 15.89 -1.29 -11.58
N ASP A 343 16.64 -2.23 -12.15
CA ASP A 343 17.29 -2.06 -13.46
C ASP A 343 16.26 -1.77 -14.57
N ARG A 344 15.08 -2.42 -14.51
CA ARG A 344 13.97 -2.16 -15.44
C ARG A 344 13.46 -0.72 -15.29
N VAL A 345 13.14 -0.28 -14.07
CA VAL A 345 12.63 1.09 -13.82
C VAL A 345 13.66 2.14 -14.22
N PHE A 346 14.95 1.90 -13.95
CA PHE A 346 16.02 2.80 -14.35
C PHE A 346 16.17 2.90 -15.88
N LYS A 347 16.09 1.76 -16.60
CA LYS A 347 16.11 1.73 -18.07
C LYS A 347 14.93 2.49 -18.67
N GLU A 348 13.73 2.34 -18.10
CA GLU A 348 12.54 3.09 -18.54
C GLU A 348 12.73 4.61 -18.44
N HIS A 349 13.38 5.09 -17.38
CA HIS A 349 13.72 6.52 -17.22
C HIS A 349 14.74 7.02 -18.25
N LEU A 350 15.65 6.16 -18.71
CA LEU A 350 16.66 6.52 -19.71
C LEU A 350 16.12 6.48 -21.14
N ASP A 351 15.29 5.48 -21.44
CA ASP A 351 14.76 5.25 -22.80
C ASP A 351 13.52 6.10 -23.12
N GLY A 352 12.99 6.87 -22.16
CA GLY A 352 11.85 7.76 -22.36
C GLY A 352 10.48 7.17 -22.03
N GLY A 353 10.43 5.96 -21.44
CA GLY A 353 9.19 5.40 -20.86
C GLY A 353 8.75 6.13 -19.59
N ARG A 354 9.67 6.85 -18.93
CA ARG A 354 9.43 7.72 -17.78
C ARG A 354 10.21 9.03 -17.92
N PRO A 355 9.74 10.15 -17.32
CA PRO A 355 10.39 11.44 -17.44
C PRO A 355 11.77 11.44 -16.76
N GLY A 356 12.84 11.67 -17.53
CA GLY A 356 14.19 11.64 -17.00
C GLY A 356 15.28 11.84 -18.04
N GLY A 357 15.29 10.96 -19.05
CA GLY A 357 16.26 10.95 -20.15
C GLY A 357 16.31 12.26 -20.95
N ASP A 358 15.18 12.92 -21.16
CA ASP A 358 15.05 14.19 -21.90
C ASP A 358 15.97 15.30 -21.34
N ARG A 359 16.25 15.27 -20.04
CA ARG A 359 17.14 16.24 -19.38
C ARG A 359 18.59 16.09 -19.85
N ILE A 360 19.00 14.90 -20.28
CA ILE A 360 20.32 14.64 -20.85
C ILE A 360 20.43 15.27 -22.23
N PHE A 361 19.37 15.15 -23.06
CA PHE A 361 19.32 15.82 -24.37
C PHE A 361 19.42 17.34 -24.25
N GLY A 362 18.72 17.94 -23.28
CA GLY A 362 18.79 19.37 -23.02
C GLY A 362 20.18 19.90 -22.66
N VAL A 363 21.08 19.07 -22.13
CA VAL A 363 22.49 19.44 -21.87
C VAL A 363 23.25 19.59 -23.19
N PHE A 364 23.07 18.67 -24.13
CA PHE A 364 23.82 18.66 -25.39
C PHE A 364 23.26 19.62 -26.44
N ASP A 365 21.95 19.78 -26.54
CA ASP A 365 21.34 20.62 -27.60
C ASP A 365 21.42 22.11 -27.28
N ASN A 366 21.37 22.48 -26.00
CA ASN A 366 21.30 23.89 -25.60
C ASN A 366 22.58 24.39 -24.94
N GLN A 367 23.18 23.62 -24.02
CA GLN A 367 24.23 24.17 -23.17
C GLN A 367 25.62 24.08 -23.78
N LEU A 368 25.98 22.92 -24.33
CA LEU A 368 27.30 22.74 -24.94
C LEU A 368 27.49 23.72 -26.11
N PRO A 369 26.55 23.89 -27.07
CA PRO A 369 26.64 24.90 -28.10
C PRO A 369 26.74 26.33 -27.56
N ALA A 370 25.99 26.67 -26.50
CA ALA A 370 26.05 27.99 -25.87
C ALA A 370 27.39 28.25 -25.16
N ALA A 371 27.99 27.22 -24.56
CA ALA A 371 29.30 27.32 -23.92
C ALA A 371 30.42 27.50 -24.96
N LEU A 372 30.36 26.75 -26.07
CA LEU A 372 31.32 26.87 -27.18
C LEU A 372 31.26 28.27 -27.84
N LYS A 373 30.06 28.85 -28.00
CA LYS A 373 29.88 30.21 -28.56
C LYS A 373 30.43 31.33 -27.67
N LYS A 374 30.59 31.11 -26.37
CA LYS A 374 31.07 32.12 -25.40
C LYS A 374 32.59 32.14 -25.25
N LEU A 375 33.32 31.30 -25.99
CA LEU A 375 34.77 31.25 -25.92
C LEU A 375 35.40 32.56 -26.46
N PRO A 376 36.45 33.09 -25.81
CA PRO A 376 36.99 34.42 -26.10
C PRO A 376 37.91 34.45 -27.33
N PHE A 377 37.51 33.81 -28.44
CA PHE A 377 38.34 33.70 -29.66
C PHE A 377 38.61 35.07 -30.31
N ASP A 378 37.67 36.02 -30.26
CA ASP A 378 37.87 37.37 -30.80
C ASP A 378 39.02 38.11 -30.09
N ARG A 379 39.16 37.90 -28.78
CA ARG A 379 40.26 38.48 -27.98
C ARG A 379 41.56 37.73 -28.23
N TYR A 380 41.51 36.40 -28.31
CA TYR A 380 42.68 35.55 -28.53
C TYR A 380 43.29 35.74 -29.93
N LEU A 381 42.47 35.88 -30.97
CA LEU A 381 42.90 36.11 -32.35
C LEU A 381 43.02 37.60 -32.70
N SER A 382 43.08 38.48 -31.70
CA SER A 382 43.32 39.90 -31.92
C SER A 382 44.69 40.12 -32.59
N LEU A 383 44.77 41.11 -33.48
CA LEU A 383 45.97 41.41 -34.26
C LEU A 383 47.24 41.53 -33.39
N LYS A 384 47.11 42.18 -32.22
CA LYS A 384 48.20 42.34 -31.24
C LYS A 384 48.70 41.00 -30.70
N ASN A 385 47.80 40.07 -30.41
CA ASN A 385 48.17 38.76 -29.88
C ASN A 385 48.73 37.84 -30.98
N VAL A 386 48.15 37.87 -32.19
CA VAL A 386 48.67 37.12 -33.35
C VAL A 386 50.09 37.59 -33.67
N GLN A 387 50.33 38.90 -33.73
CA GLN A 387 51.66 39.47 -33.94
C GLN A 387 52.65 38.99 -32.87
N LYS A 388 52.26 39.05 -31.59
CA LYS A 388 53.09 38.62 -30.47
C LYS A 388 53.47 37.13 -30.62
N VAL A 389 52.49 36.25 -30.77
CA VAL A 389 52.70 34.79 -30.80
C VAL A 389 53.50 34.35 -32.02
N VAL A 390 53.23 34.91 -33.20
CA VAL A 390 53.96 34.58 -34.44
C VAL A 390 55.41 35.08 -34.36
N THR A 391 55.63 36.31 -33.87
CA THR A 391 56.99 36.87 -33.71
C THR A 391 57.82 36.10 -32.68
N GLU A 392 57.19 35.67 -31.58
CA GLU A 392 57.83 34.84 -30.53
C GLU A 392 58.09 33.38 -30.96
N ALA A 393 57.40 32.88 -31.97
CA ALA A 393 57.50 31.49 -32.43
C ALA A 393 58.50 31.32 -33.59
N ASP A 394 58.37 32.15 -34.62
CA ASP A 394 59.15 31.99 -35.87
C ASP A 394 60.30 33.02 -36.00
N GLY A 395 60.36 34.04 -35.13
CA GLY A 395 61.31 35.16 -35.24
C GLY A 395 60.91 36.18 -36.33
N TYR A 396 61.61 37.32 -36.41
CA TYR A 396 61.28 38.38 -37.38
C TYR A 396 61.75 38.02 -38.81
N GLN A 397 60.87 37.44 -39.64
CA GLN A 397 61.09 37.31 -41.09
C GLN A 397 59.77 37.37 -41.90
N PRO A 398 59.34 38.56 -42.37
CA PRO A 398 58.07 38.70 -43.09
C PRO A 398 58.05 38.13 -44.53
N HIS A 399 59.17 37.63 -45.09
CA HIS A 399 59.26 37.29 -46.53
C HIS A 399 60.08 36.05 -46.91
N LEU A 400 60.55 35.22 -45.96
CA LEU A 400 61.50 34.14 -46.27
C LEU A 400 61.02 32.71 -45.96
N ILE A 401 60.14 32.50 -44.97
CA ILE A 401 59.68 31.17 -44.54
C ILE A 401 58.21 31.23 -44.11
N ALA A 402 57.40 30.19 -44.41
CA ALA A 402 56.04 30.09 -43.90
C ALA A 402 56.04 29.90 -42.37
N PRO A 403 55.26 30.68 -41.57
CA PRO A 403 55.31 30.69 -40.11
C PRO A 403 54.59 29.48 -39.49
N GLU A 404 55.08 28.27 -39.75
CA GLU A 404 54.44 27.04 -39.30
C GLU A 404 54.38 26.95 -37.77
N GLN A 405 55.40 27.43 -37.04
CA GLN A 405 55.41 27.31 -35.58
C GLN A 405 54.42 28.29 -34.94
N GLY A 406 54.27 29.50 -35.49
CA GLY A 406 53.28 30.48 -35.08
C GLY A 406 51.86 29.97 -35.25
N TYR A 407 51.55 29.35 -36.39
CA TYR A 407 50.24 28.70 -36.60
C TYR A 407 50.00 27.56 -35.61
N ARG A 408 50.97 26.65 -35.40
CA ARG A 408 50.82 25.54 -34.43
C ARG A 408 50.54 26.06 -33.02
N ARG A 409 51.31 27.05 -32.53
CA ARG A 409 51.09 27.64 -31.19
C ARG A 409 49.75 28.34 -31.04
N LEU A 410 49.30 29.08 -32.06
CA LEU A 410 47.98 29.73 -32.05
C LEU A 410 46.84 28.71 -32.04
N ILE A 411 46.97 27.63 -32.81
CA ILE A 411 45.96 26.57 -32.88
C ILE A 411 45.93 25.77 -31.57
N ASP A 412 47.08 25.36 -31.04
CA ASP A 412 47.16 24.62 -29.77
C ASP A 412 46.59 25.44 -28.60
N GLY A 413 46.93 26.74 -28.54
CA GLY A 413 46.40 27.63 -27.53
C GLY A 413 44.89 27.87 -27.67
N ALA A 414 44.37 27.93 -28.90
CA ALA A 414 42.93 28.01 -29.15
C ALA A 414 42.19 26.71 -28.78
N ILE A 415 42.76 25.55 -29.11
CA ILE A 415 42.17 24.24 -28.81
C ILE A 415 42.06 24.00 -27.30
N SER A 416 43.03 24.50 -26.52
CA SER A 416 43.00 24.41 -25.05
C SER A 416 41.73 25.03 -24.44
N TYR A 417 41.14 26.05 -25.06
CA TYR A 417 39.88 26.65 -24.60
C TYR A 417 38.68 25.70 -24.71
N PHE A 418 38.72 24.70 -25.58
CA PHE A 418 37.65 23.69 -25.70
C PHE A 418 37.67 22.66 -24.58
N LYS A 419 38.80 22.43 -23.90
CA LYS A 419 38.90 21.47 -22.79
C LYS A 419 37.91 21.79 -21.68
N GLY A 420 37.64 23.08 -21.45
CA GLY A 420 36.75 23.50 -20.39
C GLY A 420 35.26 23.21 -20.60
N PRO A 421 34.65 23.70 -21.70
CA PRO A 421 33.30 23.30 -22.08
C PRO A 421 33.15 21.78 -22.19
N ALA A 422 34.16 21.09 -22.74
CA ALA A 422 34.18 19.64 -22.90
C ALA A 422 34.13 18.90 -21.54
N GLU A 423 34.95 19.30 -20.58
CA GLU A 423 34.88 18.80 -19.20
C GLU A 423 33.56 19.17 -18.51
N ALA A 424 33.04 20.37 -18.71
CA ALA A 424 31.79 20.80 -18.09
C ALA A 424 30.57 20.00 -18.57
N SER A 425 30.59 19.51 -19.82
CA SER A 425 29.59 18.56 -20.33
C SER A 425 29.65 17.18 -19.67
N VAL A 426 30.80 16.81 -19.09
CA VAL A 426 31.00 15.56 -18.33
C VAL A 426 30.76 15.76 -16.83
N ASP A 427 31.24 16.88 -16.27
CA ASP A 427 31.63 17.00 -14.87
C ASP A 427 31.02 18.18 -14.09
N ALA A 428 30.80 17.94 -12.78
CA ALA A 428 30.36 18.84 -11.73
C ALA A 428 31.29 20.02 -11.42
N GLY A 429 32.56 20.00 -11.83
CA GLY A 429 33.62 20.81 -11.20
C GLY A 429 33.90 22.22 -11.71
N TRP A 430 33.38 22.65 -12.87
CA TRP A 430 33.89 23.88 -13.53
C TRP A 430 33.68 25.19 -12.75
N GLN A 431 32.70 25.26 -11.85
CA GLN A 431 32.48 26.46 -11.04
C GLN A 431 33.46 26.62 -9.87
N ARG A 432 34.10 25.55 -9.36
CA ARG A 432 34.98 25.67 -8.18
C ARG A 432 36.22 26.50 -8.45
N LYS A 433 36.79 26.48 -9.67
CA LYS A 433 37.93 27.35 -10.03
C LYS A 433 37.56 28.84 -10.10
N LEU A 434 36.39 29.16 -10.68
CA LEU A 434 35.87 30.55 -10.70
C LEU A 434 35.40 31.04 -9.31
N GLN A 435 34.87 30.16 -8.46
CA GLN A 435 34.46 30.51 -7.10
C GLN A 435 35.66 30.79 -6.18
N VAL A 436 36.76 30.04 -6.31
CA VAL A 436 37.98 30.29 -5.51
C VAL A 436 38.62 31.61 -5.90
N GLU A 437 38.68 31.97 -7.20
CA GLU A 437 39.15 33.29 -7.63
C GLU A 437 38.23 34.43 -7.16
N LEU A 438 36.90 34.25 -7.19
CA LEU A 438 35.96 35.26 -6.66
C LEU A 438 36.03 35.40 -5.14
N ILE A 439 36.26 34.31 -4.40
CA ILE A 439 36.42 34.34 -2.94
C ILE A 439 37.73 35.04 -2.56
N ILE A 440 38.82 34.81 -3.29
CA ILE A 440 40.08 35.54 -3.08
C ILE A 440 39.87 37.04 -3.30
N ILE A 441 39.17 37.43 -4.37
CA ILE A 441 38.83 38.85 -4.63
C ILE A 441 37.91 39.42 -3.54
N THR A 442 36.96 38.64 -3.02
CA THR A 442 36.01 39.09 -1.98
C THR A 442 36.68 39.22 -0.59
N VAL A 443 37.65 38.35 -0.29
CA VAL A 443 38.44 38.41 0.96
C VAL A 443 39.40 39.61 0.93
N ASP A 444 39.98 39.94 -0.24
CA ASP A 444 40.85 41.11 -0.40
C ASP A 444 40.08 42.44 -0.32
N ILE A 445 38.84 42.48 -0.81
CA ILE A 445 37.94 43.63 -0.65
C ILE A 445 37.49 43.79 0.81
N LYS A 446 37.22 42.69 1.54
CA LYS A 446 36.87 42.73 2.97
C LYS A 446 38.02 43.19 3.87
N LYS A 447 39.28 42.96 3.50
CA LYS A 447 40.46 43.47 4.25
C LYS A 447 40.69 44.98 4.06
N ARG A 448 40.13 45.59 3.01
CA ARG A 448 40.33 47.01 2.67
C ARG A 448 39.28 47.97 3.24
N ILE A 449 38.24 47.48 3.91
CA ILE A 449 37.19 48.32 4.49
C ILE A 449 37.28 48.22 6.02
N ARG A 450 37.78 49.28 6.68
CA ARG A 450 37.75 49.41 8.15
C ARG A 450 36.30 49.52 8.64
N PRO A 451 35.93 48.94 9.79
CA PRO A 451 34.59 49.13 10.34
C PRO A 451 34.50 50.43 11.14
N TYR A 452 33.50 51.26 10.82
CA TYR A 452 32.97 52.27 11.75
C TYR A 452 31.96 51.63 12.71
N PRO A 453 31.81 52.11 13.96
CA PRO A 453 30.98 51.45 14.96
C PRO A 453 29.50 51.79 14.79
N SER A 454 28.71 50.80 15.18
CA SER A 454 27.27 50.68 15.37
C SER A 454 26.54 51.89 15.95
N GLU A 455 25.39 52.25 15.34
CA GLU A 455 24.22 52.77 16.05
C GLU A 455 22.90 52.31 15.39
N ASN A 456 22.08 51.66 16.23
CA ASN A 456 20.62 51.53 16.26
C ASN A 456 19.78 51.83 15.01
N PHE A 457 19.09 50.81 14.48
CA PHE A 457 17.73 50.98 13.94
C PHE A 457 16.90 49.70 14.11
N GLN A 458 15.85 49.79 14.94
CA GLN A 458 14.73 48.86 15.01
C GLN A 458 13.80 49.11 13.81
N GLY A 459 13.32 48.03 13.17
CA GLY A 459 12.13 48.05 12.32
C GLY A 459 12.31 47.47 10.92
N GLY A 460 11.58 46.38 10.63
CA GLY A 460 11.04 46.09 9.29
C GLY A 460 11.79 45.07 8.42
N LYS A 461 11.07 43.98 8.11
CA LYS A 461 11.27 43.00 7.01
C LYS A 461 12.44 42.02 7.16
N ARG A 462 12.09 40.72 7.26
CA ARG A 462 13.03 39.62 6.97
C ARG A 462 13.65 39.86 5.59
N PRO A 463 14.98 39.72 5.42
CA PRO A 463 15.60 39.89 4.12
C PRO A 463 15.04 38.82 3.17
N LYS A 464 14.51 39.25 2.02
CA LYS A 464 14.21 38.32 0.92
C LYS A 464 15.54 37.62 0.55
N PRO A 465 15.54 36.29 0.33
CA PRO A 465 16.76 35.59 -0.05
C PRO A 465 17.34 36.26 -1.29
N LEU A 466 18.62 36.61 -1.21
CA LEU A 466 19.35 37.27 -2.30
C LEU A 466 19.13 36.46 -3.59
N ARG A 467 18.93 37.15 -4.72
CA ARG A 467 18.82 36.52 -6.06
C ARG A 467 19.96 35.51 -6.34
N HIS A 468 21.07 35.60 -5.61
CA HIS A 468 22.18 34.65 -5.66
C HIS A 468 21.87 33.26 -5.07
N GLU A 469 21.06 33.11 -4.00
CA GLU A 469 20.71 31.78 -3.46
C GLU A 469 19.83 30.97 -4.42
N ARG A 470 18.88 31.62 -5.10
CA ARG A 470 18.13 31.00 -6.20
C ARG A 470 19.02 30.72 -7.40
N ALA A 471 20.04 31.54 -7.67
CA ALA A 471 21.02 31.27 -8.71
C ALA A 471 21.94 30.09 -8.38
N TYR A 472 22.23 29.82 -7.10
CA TYR A 472 22.97 28.62 -6.67
C TYR A 472 22.14 27.34 -6.82
N ALA A 473 20.84 27.37 -6.49
CA ALA A 473 19.94 26.25 -6.75
C ALA A 473 19.69 26.01 -8.26
N LEU A 474 19.68 27.08 -9.07
CA LEU A 474 19.58 27.01 -10.53
C LEU A 474 20.92 26.66 -11.22
N ALA A 475 22.07 26.90 -10.59
CA ALA A 475 23.40 26.50 -11.07
C ALA A 475 23.80 25.07 -10.69
N SER A 476 23.08 24.44 -9.74
CA SER A 476 23.07 22.98 -9.55
C SER A 476 22.36 22.22 -10.67
N SER A 477 21.68 22.94 -11.57
CA SER A 477 21.08 22.37 -12.76
C SER A 477 22.16 22.10 -13.82
N MET A 478 22.08 20.90 -14.41
CA MET A 478 22.54 20.55 -15.76
C MET A 478 23.94 19.97 -15.91
N LYS A 479 24.08 18.67 -15.58
CA LYS A 479 25.25 17.82 -15.88
C LYS A 479 24.80 16.37 -15.99
N VAL A 480 25.29 15.62 -16.99
CA VAL A 480 24.82 14.24 -17.29
C VAL A 480 24.96 13.33 -16.07
N HIS A 481 26.10 13.36 -15.38
CA HIS A 481 26.35 12.58 -14.16
C HIS A 481 25.32 12.86 -13.05
N TYR A 482 24.96 14.12 -12.83
CA TYR A 482 23.99 14.49 -11.79
C TYR A 482 22.59 13.99 -12.16
N VAL A 483 22.20 14.10 -13.43
CA VAL A 483 20.92 13.55 -13.91
C VAL A 483 20.88 12.04 -13.66
N LEU A 484 21.94 11.30 -14.00
CA LEU A 484 22.01 9.86 -13.77
C LEU A 484 21.87 9.50 -12.27
N LYS A 485 22.54 10.22 -11.36
CA LYS A 485 22.37 10.00 -9.91
C LYS A 485 20.95 10.25 -9.41
N GLU A 486 20.30 11.30 -9.91
CA GLU A 486 18.90 11.58 -9.58
C GLU A 486 17.97 10.49 -10.12
N LEU A 487 18.23 9.95 -11.31
CA LEU A 487 17.47 8.84 -11.86
C LEU A 487 17.64 7.55 -11.05
N VAL A 488 18.83 7.27 -10.52
CA VAL A 488 19.04 6.15 -9.59
C VAL A 488 18.16 6.32 -8.35
N ARG A 489 18.18 7.49 -7.70
CA ARG A 489 17.36 7.76 -6.51
C ARG A 489 15.87 7.61 -6.79
N LYS A 490 15.38 8.18 -7.90
CA LYS A 490 13.98 8.05 -8.31
C LYS A 490 13.60 6.60 -8.60
N SER A 491 14.46 5.87 -9.30
CA SER A 491 14.20 4.47 -9.66
C SER A 491 14.10 3.58 -8.42
N ILE A 492 14.95 3.80 -7.40
CA ILE A 492 14.85 3.10 -6.11
C ILE A 492 13.52 3.42 -5.41
N ALA A 493 13.14 4.70 -5.35
CA ALA A 493 11.90 5.13 -4.67
C ALA A 493 10.62 4.61 -5.37
N GLU A 494 10.64 4.50 -6.69
CA GLU A 494 9.51 4.01 -7.50
C GLU A 494 9.41 2.49 -7.55
N THR A 495 10.47 1.76 -7.20
CA THR A 495 10.45 0.29 -7.13
C THR A 495 9.73 -0.14 -5.85
N GLN A 496 8.49 -0.60 -5.97
CA GLN A 496 7.63 -0.93 -4.83
C GLN A 496 8.20 -2.08 -3.99
N GLU A 497 8.77 -3.07 -4.68
CA GLU A 497 9.32 -4.28 -4.10
C GLU A 497 10.52 -3.98 -3.17
N LEU A 498 11.28 -2.92 -3.48
CA LEU A 498 12.42 -2.47 -2.68
C LEU A 498 12.03 -1.71 -1.42
N LYS A 499 10.79 -1.20 -1.28
CA LYS A 499 10.36 -0.43 -0.09
C LYS A 499 10.44 -1.24 1.20
N ARG A 500 10.32 -2.57 1.09
CA ARG A 500 10.42 -3.51 2.21
C ARG A 500 11.84 -3.66 2.76
N PHE A 501 12.87 -3.26 2.00
CA PHE A 501 14.28 -3.54 2.33
C PHE A 501 15.15 -2.26 2.30
N PRO A 502 15.06 -1.40 3.32
CA PRO A 502 15.82 -0.14 3.36
C PRO A 502 17.35 -0.31 3.30
N SER A 503 17.89 -1.38 3.88
CA SER A 503 19.31 -1.73 3.79
C SER A 503 19.71 -2.01 2.34
N LEU A 504 18.96 -2.87 1.64
CA LEU A 504 19.21 -3.18 0.23
C LEU A 504 19.07 -1.96 -0.67
N GLN A 505 18.13 -1.04 -0.39
CA GLN A 505 18.05 0.24 -1.10
C GLN A 505 19.34 1.04 -0.97
N THR A 506 19.91 1.08 0.24
CA THR A 506 21.15 1.81 0.53
C THR A 506 22.33 1.16 -0.19
N ASP A 507 22.39 -0.18 -0.20
CA ASP A 507 23.44 -0.93 -0.89
C ASP A 507 23.38 -0.75 -2.41
N ILE A 508 22.19 -0.87 -3.00
CA ILE A 508 21.95 -0.62 -4.43
C ILE A 508 22.31 0.84 -4.79
N ALA A 509 21.88 1.81 -3.97
CA ALA A 509 22.22 3.21 -4.18
C ALA A 509 23.73 3.45 -4.13
N THR A 510 24.43 2.83 -3.18
CA THR A 510 25.87 2.97 -3.02
C THR A 510 26.60 2.38 -4.21
N ALA A 511 26.30 1.13 -4.58
CA ALA A 511 26.92 0.45 -5.72
C ALA A 511 26.66 1.17 -7.05
N ALA A 512 25.43 1.62 -7.29
CA ALA A 512 25.09 2.38 -8.49
C ALA A 512 25.84 3.72 -8.55
N ASN A 513 25.94 4.45 -7.43
CA ASN A 513 26.69 5.71 -7.37
C ASN A 513 28.19 5.51 -7.62
N GLU A 514 28.79 4.45 -7.06
CA GLU A 514 30.20 4.12 -7.30
C GLU A 514 30.46 3.79 -8.77
N SER A 515 29.60 3.00 -9.42
CA SER A 515 29.69 2.71 -10.86
C SER A 515 29.58 3.99 -11.69
N LEU A 516 28.65 4.89 -11.37
CA LEU A 516 28.49 6.17 -12.06
C LEU A 516 29.74 7.07 -11.94
N GLU A 517 30.42 7.08 -10.78
CA GLU A 517 31.67 7.84 -10.62
C GLU A 517 32.79 7.31 -11.54
N LYS A 518 32.92 5.98 -11.65
CA LYS A 518 33.89 5.36 -12.57
C LYS A 518 33.60 5.76 -14.02
N PHE A 519 32.34 5.66 -14.45
CA PHE A 519 31.91 6.04 -15.80
C PHE A 519 32.14 7.53 -16.11
N ARG A 520 31.91 8.40 -15.12
CA ARG A 520 32.22 9.83 -15.23
C ARG A 520 33.71 10.07 -15.46
N ASP A 521 34.58 9.44 -14.70
CA ASP A 521 36.03 9.65 -14.81
C ASP A 521 36.59 9.11 -16.14
N GLU A 522 36.08 7.98 -16.63
CA GLU A 522 36.39 7.47 -17.98
C GLU A 522 35.89 8.41 -19.08
N SER A 523 34.65 8.90 -18.96
CA SER A 523 34.08 9.87 -19.88
C SER A 523 34.90 11.17 -19.93
N ARG A 524 35.41 11.65 -18.78
CA ARG A 524 36.26 12.85 -18.71
C ARG A 524 37.56 12.64 -19.49
N LYS A 525 38.24 11.52 -19.25
CA LYS A 525 39.49 11.18 -19.94
C LYS A 525 39.28 11.07 -21.45
N THR A 526 38.20 10.42 -21.89
CA THR A 526 37.88 10.25 -23.31
C THR A 526 37.59 11.59 -23.99
N VAL A 527 36.76 12.44 -23.37
CA VAL A 527 36.40 13.75 -23.94
C VAL A 527 37.61 14.69 -24.02
N LEU A 528 38.50 14.69 -23.02
CA LEU A 528 39.74 15.45 -23.07
C LEU A 528 40.68 14.97 -24.17
N ARG A 529 40.83 13.65 -24.35
CA ARG A 529 41.62 13.08 -25.44
C ARG A 529 41.07 13.47 -26.81
N LEU A 530 39.75 13.50 -26.98
CA LEU A 530 39.14 13.95 -28.24
C LEU A 530 39.56 15.39 -28.58
N VAL A 531 39.57 16.29 -27.59
CA VAL A 531 40.04 17.68 -27.80
C VAL A 531 41.54 17.73 -28.12
N GLU A 532 42.36 16.92 -27.45
CA GLU A 532 43.81 16.85 -27.70
C GLU A 532 44.17 16.24 -29.06
N MET A 533 43.33 15.33 -29.58
CA MET A 533 43.52 14.77 -30.92
C MET A 533 43.32 15.81 -32.02
N GLU A 534 42.50 16.84 -31.80
CA GLU A 534 42.31 17.93 -32.76
C GLU A 534 43.60 18.75 -32.95
N SER A 535 44.42 18.92 -31.92
CA SER A 535 45.75 19.57 -32.05
C SER A 535 46.76 18.72 -32.83
N SER A 536 46.56 17.41 -32.90
CA SER A 536 47.51 16.47 -33.55
C SER A 536 47.33 16.40 -35.07
N TYR A 537 46.26 16.97 -35.63
CA TYR A 537 45.91 16.88 -37.05
C TYR A 537 46.60 17.92 -37.96
N LEU A 538 47.53 18.72 -37.43
CA LEU A 538 48.27 19.74 -38.17
C LEU A 538 49.37 19.12 -39.06
N THR A 539 48.96 18.50 -40.18
CA THR A 539 49.86 17.85 -41.15
C THR A 539 50.54 18.85 -42.09
N ALA A 540 51.67 18.45 -42.69
CA ALA A 540 52.36 19.27 -43.68
C ALA A 540 51.46 19.62 -44.89
N ASP A 541 50.50 18.76 -45.25
CA ASP A 541 49.55 19.03 -46.33
C ASP A 541 48.50 20.09 -45.99
N PHE A 542 48.15 20.27 -44.70
CA PHE A 542 47.32 21.39 -44.25
C PHE A 542 48.01 22.73 -44.51
N PHE A 543 49.31 22.83 -44.18
CA PHE A 543 50.13 24.03 -44.42
C PHE A 543 50.38 24.29 -45.92
N ARG A 544 50.54 23.25 -46.73
CA ARG A 544 50.63 23.39 -48.19
C ARG A 544 49.35 23.96 -48.81
N LYS A 545 48.17 23.52 -48.36
CA LYS A 545 46.87 24.04 -48.83
C LYS A 545 46.64 25.50 -48.41
N LEU A 546 47.05 25.89 -47.21
CA LEU A 546 46.99 27.27 -46.73
C LEU A 546 47.80 28.26 -47.60
N ASN A 547 48.95 27.81 -48.12
CA ASN A 547 49.82 28.61 -48.97
C ASN A 547 49.41 28.61 -50.46
N ALA A 548 48.60 27.63 -50.90
CA ALA A 548 48.15 27.47 -52.29
C ALA A 548 46.97 28.39 -52.69
N GLU A 549 46.40 29.16 -51.77
CA GLU A 549 45.35 30.17 -52.07
C GLU A 549 45.86 31.63 -52.09
N PRO A 550 46.88 32.07 -52.86
CA PRO A 550 47.29 33.48 -52.82
C PRO A 550 46.29 34.47 -53.45
N GLU A 551 45.36 34.07 -54.33
CA GLU A 551 44.71 35.04 -55.25
C GLU A 551 43.17 35.14 -55.26
N LYS A 552 42.40 34.41 -54.43
CA LYS A 552 40.92 34.46 -54.54
C LYS A 552 40.19 35.41 -53.59
N ASN A 553 40.82 35.94 -52.54
CA ASN A 553 40.14 36.76 -51.52
C ASN A 553 40.64 38.21 -51.42
N LEU A 554 40.87 38.87 -52.57
CA LEU A 554 40.99 40.33 -52.62
C LEU A 554 39.65 40.94 -53.00
N ASN A 555 39.07 41.74 -52.10
CA ASN A 555 37.85 42.51 -52.39
C ASN A 555 38.08 43.44 -53.59
N PRO A 556 37.08 43.66 -54.46
CA PRO A 556 37.19 44.58 -55.60
C PRO A 556 37.56 46.03 -55.20
N SER A 557 37.27 46.41 -53.96
CA SER A 557 37.63 47.70 -53.37
C SER A 557 39.13 47.90 -53.15
N ASP A 558 39.88 46.81 -52.91
CA ASP A 558 41.32 46.87 -52.63
C ASP A 558 42.16 46.88 -53.91
N LYS A 559 41.61 46.32 -55.01
CA LYS A 559 42.19 46.47 -56.36
C LYS A 559 42.14 47.92 -56.85
N LYS A 560 41.06 48.66 -56.54
CA LYS A 560 40.94 50.09 -56.90
C LYS A 560 41.87 50.99 -56.09
N LYS A 561 42.00 50.75 -54.78
CA LYS A 561 42.89 51.55 -53.92
C LYS A 561 44.38 51.35 -54.23
N ASN A 562 44.78 50.15 -54.62
CA ASN A 562 46.17 49.89 -55.02
C ASN A 562 46.52 50.51 -56.40
N ALA A 563 45.56 50.66 -57.30
CA ALA A 563 45.77 51.34 -58.59
C ALA A 563 45.88 52.88 -58.45
N GLU A 564 45.21 53.47 -57.46
CA GLU A 564 45.30 54.92 -57.17
C GLU A 564 46.57 55.29 -56.38
N ALA A 565 47.12 54.38 -55.58
CA ALA A 565 48.37 54.59 -54.84
C ALA A 565 49.63 54.61 -55.75
N ALA A 566 49.55 54.08 -56.97
CA ALA A 566 50.67 54.06 -57.93
C ALA A 566 50.91 55.41 -58.64
N LYS A 567 50.08 56.44 -58.39
CA LYS A 567 50.18 57.75 -59.07
C LYS A 567 50.84 58.87 -58.25
N ASN A 568 51.29 58.63 -57.02
CA ASN A 568 51.96 59.65 -56.19
C ASN A 568 53.18 59.07 -55.43
N PRO A 569 54.43 59.39 -55.81
CA PRO A 569 55.62 58.73 -55.23
C PRO A 569 56.09 59.22 -53.85
N ASN A 570 55.50 60.26 -53.24
CA ASN A 570 56.10 60.93 -52.08
C ASN A 570 55.38 60.67 -50.73
N GLN A 571 55.22 59.39 -50.34
CA GLN A 571 54.98 58.98 -48.94
C GLN A 571 55.60 57.59 -48.67
N SER A 572 56.94 57.52 -48.61
CA SER A 572 57.71 56.29 -48.38
C SER A 572 58.03 56.07 -46.90
N GLY A 573 57.06 55.53 -46.15
CA GLY A 573 57.25 55.07 -44.76
C GLY A 573 56.13 54.18 -44.18
N HIS A 574 55.05 53.92 -44.92
CA HIS A 574 53.85 53.21 -44.41
C HIS A 574 53.41 52.01 -45.25
N THR A 575 54.17 51.61 -46.27
CA THR A 575 53.82 50.48 -47.14
C THR A 575 54.26 49.12 -46.57
N GLY A 576 55.40 49.06 -45.87
CA GLY A 576 55.90 47.83 -45.24
C GLY A 576 55.04 47.34 -44.07
N ASP A 577 54.60 48.25 -43.19
CA ASP A 577 53.74 47.92 -42.06
C ASP A 577 52.33 47.46 -42.50
N ARG A 578 51.79 48.04 -43.58
CA ARG A 578 50.47 47.65 -44.12
C ARG A 578 50.46 46.24 -44.72
N LEU A 579 51.53 45.86 -45.41
CA LEU A 579 51.66 44.50 -45.96
C LEU A 579 51.83 43.46 -44.83
N ASN A 580 52.57 43.81 -43.79
CA ASN A 580 52.76 42.96 -42.61
C ASN A 580 51.46 42.81 -41.79
N GLU A 581 50.71 43.90 -41.60
CA GLU A 581 49.40 43.87 -40.94
C GLU A 581 48.39 43.03 -41.73
N SER A 582 48.36 43.16 -43.07
CA SER A 582 47.52 42.34 -43.94
C SER A 582 47.85 40.84 -43.83
N TYR A 583 49.14 40.51 -43.73
CA TYR A 583 49.62 39.14 -43.57
C TYR A 583 49.21 38.53 -42.22
N LEU A 584 49.40 39.27 -41.12
CA LEU A 584 48.99 38.84 -39.78
C LEU A 584 47.46 38.68 -39.65
N ARG A 585 46.67 39.55 -40.30
CA ARG A 585 45.20 39.40 -40.38
C ARG A 585 44.80 38.12 -41.11
N ARG A 586 45.52 37.75 -42.17
CA ARG A 586 45.29 36.49 -42.90
C ARG A 586 45.59 35.27 -42.02
N ILE A 587 46.67 35.29 -41.24
CA ILE A 587 46.98 34.24 -40.26
C ILE A 587 45.83 34.09 -39.26
N GLY A 588 45.37 35.19 -38.66
CA GLY A 588 44.25 35.17 -37.73
C GLY A 588 42.96 34.62 -38.35
N SER A 589 42.64 35.01 -39.59
CA SER A 589 41.46 34.52 -40.32
C SER A 589 41.53 33.02 -40.61
N ASN A 590 42.69 32.52 -41.01
CA ASN A 590 42.91 31.10 -41.30
C ASN A 590 42.80 30.23 -40.04
N VAL A 591 43.41 30.69 -38.94
CA VAL A 591 43.29 30.03 -37.63
C VAL A 591 41.83 30.04 -37.15
N ASN A 592 41.10 31.13 -37.35
CA ASN A 592 39.69 31.22 -37.01
C ASN A 592 38.82 30.21 -37.80
N ALA A 593 39.08 30.05 -39.10
CA ALA A 593 38.38 29.08 -39.94
C ALA A 593 38.63 27.63 -39.46
N TYR A 594 39.86 27.32 -39.07
CA TYR A 594 40.20 26.02 -38.50
C TYR A 594 39.52 25.78 -37.13
N ILE A 595 39.53 26.77 -36.24
CA ILE A 595 38.84 26.71 -34.93
C ILE A 595 37.33 26.51 -35.12
N ALA A 596 36.72 27.16 -36.10
CA ALA A 596 35.30 26.98 -36.40
C ALA A 596 34.99 25.53 -36.85
N MET A 597 35.82 24.96 -37.71
CA MET A 597 35.70 23.55 -38.13
C MET A 597 35.85 22.59 -36.93
N VAL A 598 36.86 22.80 -36.08
CA VAL A 598 37.07 21.99 -34.87
C VAL A 598 35.89 22.13 -33.91
N CYS A 599 35.33 23.34 -33.74
CA CYS A 599 34.16 23.58 -32.91
C CYS A 599 32.95 22.77 -33.38
N ASP A 600 32.70 22.70 -34.69
CA ASP A 600 31.57 21.93 -35.25
C ASP A 600 31.79 20.42 -35.14
N THR A 601 33.03 19.94 -35.29
CA THR A 601 33.40 18.54 -35.02
C THR A 601 33.16 18.19 -33.55
N LEU A 602 33.72 18.97 -32.62
CA LEU A 602 33.60 18.75 -31.17
C LEU A 602 32.15 18.84 -30.68
N ARG A 603 31.32 19.71 -31.26
CA ARG A 603 29.88 19.79 -30.97
C ARG A 603 29.17 18.46 -31.20
N ASN A 604 29.63 17.67 -32.16
CA ASN A 604 29.02 16.39 -32.52
C ASN A 604 29.69 15.18 -31.84
N THR A 605 31.01 15.21 -31.62
CA THR A 605 31.76 14.07 -31.07
C THR A 605 31.69 13.99 -29.55
N ILE A 606 31.71 15.13 -28.84
CA ILE A 606 31.65 15.17 -27.36
C ILE A 606 30.35 14.53 -26.84
N PRO A 607 29.14 14.90 -27.31
CA PRO A 607 27.91 14.27 -26.84
C PRO A 607 27.91 12.75 -27.03
N LYS A 608 28.38 12.27 -28.20
CA LYS A 608 28.45 10.83 -28.49
C LYS A 608 29.37 10.10 -27.51
N ALA A 609 30.53 10.67 -27.20
CA ALA A 609 31.46 10.11 -26.24
C ALA A 609 30.88 10.07 -24.81
N VAL A 610 30.20 11.14 -24.39
CA VAL A 610 29.56 11.20 -23.06
C VAL A 610 28.40 10.22 -22.96
N VAL A 611 27.53 10.15 -23.96
CA VAL A 611 26.42 9.19 -24.00
C VAL A 611 26.94 7.76 -23.99
N TYR A 612 28.00 7.47 -24.75
CA TYR A 612 28.60 6.14 -24.77
C TYR A 612 29.20 5.77 -23.41
N CYS A 613 30.12 6.58 -22.88
CA CYS A 613 30.86 6.26 -21.66
C CYS A 613 30.02 6.35 -20.38
N GLN A 614 28.97 7.17 -20.33
CA GLN A 614 28.14 7.32 -19.12
C GLN A 614 26.78 6.67 -19.28
N VAL A 615 25.98 7.10 -20.25
CA VAL A 615 24.55 6.71 -20.32
C VAL A 615 24.40 5.26 -20.75
N LYS A 616 25.11 4.84 -21.81
CA LYS A 616 25.04 3.48 -22.34
C LYS A 616 25.71 2.47 -21.41
N GLU A 617 26.84 2.84 -20.80
CA GLU A 617 27.49 2.00 -19.78
C GLU A 617 26.68 1.92 -18.48
N ALA A 618 26.09 3.03 -18.01
CA ALA A 618 25.15 2.97 -16.89
C ALA A 618 23.95 2.07 -17.21
N LYS A 619 23.41 2.09 -18.43
CA LYS A 619 22.31 1.21 -18.81
C LYS A 619 22.67 -0.29 -18.75
N ARG A 620 23.92 -0.63 -19.06
CA ARG A 620 24.39 -2.02 -19.22
C ARG A 620 24.99 -2.60 -17.95
N SER A 621 25.72 -1.78 -17.20
CA SER A 621 26.72 -2.25 -16.24
C SER A 621 26.58 -1.62 -14.86
N LEU A 622 25.45 -0.95 -14.56
CA LEU A 622 25.25 -0.22 -13.30
C LEU A 622 25.49 -1.09 -12.07
N LEU A 623 24.86 -2.27 -12.07
CA LEU A 623 24.86 -3.22 -10.95
C LEU A 623 25.75 -4.44 -11.18
N THR A 624 26.52 -4.51 -12.27
CA THR A 624 27.38 -5.69 -12.54
C THR A 624 28.37 -5.97 -11.41
N ASN A 625 28.97 -4.93 -10.83
CA ASN A 625 29.86 -5.06 -9.68
C ASN A 625 29.11 -5.52 -8.42
N PHE A 626 27.89 -5.03 -8.23
CA PHE A 626 27.03 -5.46 -7.12
C PHE A 626 26.65 -6.93 -7.26
N TYR A 627 26.26 -7.38 -8.46
CA TYR A 627 25.97 -8.78 -8.76
C TYR A 627 27.18 -9.68 -8.48
N ALA A 628 28.38 -9.25 -8.87
CA ALA A 628 29.61 -9.99 -8.58
C ALA A 628 29.91 -10.08 -7.08
N GLN A 629 29.70 -8.99 -6.33
CA GLN A 629 29.90 -8.96 -4.87
C GLN A 629 28.86 -9.78 -4.11
N VAL A 630 27.60 -9.76 -4.54
CA VAL A 630 26.53 -10.55 -3.93
C VAL A 630 26.76 -12.04 -4.22
N GLY A 631 27.15 -12.39 -5.46
CA GLY A 631 27.48 -13.77 -5.83
C GLY A 631 28.78 -14.31 -5.21
N SER A 632 29.71 -13.44 -4.76
CA SER A 632 30.95 -13.87 -4.09
C SER A 632 30.82 -14.03 -2.57
N ARG A 633 29.63 -13.77 -2.00
CA ARG A 633 29.34 -13.89 -0.56
C ARG A 633 28.63 -15.20 -0.21
N GLU A 634 28.38 -16.06 -1.19
CA GLU A 634 28.21 -17.51 -1.00
C GLU A 634 29.58 -18.17 -0.78
#